data_AF-A0A956QAE8-F1
#
_entry.id   AF-A0A956QAE8-F1
#
_cell.length_a   1.000
_cell.length_b   1.000
_cell.length_c   1.000
_cell.angle_alpha   90.00
_cell.angle_beta   90.00
_cell.angle_gamma   90.00
#
_symmetry.space_group_name_H-M   'P 1'
#
loop_
_entity.id
_entity.type
_entity.pdbx_description
1 polymer ?
#
loop_
_entity_poly.entity_id
_entity_poly.type
_entity_poly.pdbx_seq_one_letter_code
_entity_poly.pdbx_strand_id
1 'polypeptide(L)'
;MTTETPTNPIDDIQRLLLSVIGGQDPAEVKSLVESQLTIVARELDQVPERARQRGDDFTQQISSCLEALLEQLRKYQAWLQELDESLQEHDTGGIMQAYEESQTLAPALVEAQGEYVKFFAGHGPHQSQWSNALEQAAQAVRRSEMSKQGWQEHVAHYQRQFRAAREHAQTVKMPGRAILAENYATAVEALDILASADPTQPAALEEAFKGLDQSVIEAEKMDKLVAEASASPTPIPATNVLLTIVRKAMAGELEMQIAESVFDDYCEISDSFWEGFEQSIQRPMDSALVQDEIPRTIECADAQYVALEALSEALPKRDVQAVNEALQQLEQVANRLNESREVYATAAQHQSHTMCPACGRANPPENRVCEACGQTLQRMEEGLGITSSTFSMMTGPALEENQQMVMTENVAKLFDACDNVAVGKITPEEFAEVLAWAAKGLKEYADEIEQIAIDVSDESDMSEEVRQVWREQHLPYLHEVSASFEQGVAEVEEGLSFMANYLNEPDDQHLIDGVRGVWEGMGTLHRAQLSLETSAKTLADLLEEAAEQGLLTEEG
;
A
#
# COMPACT_ATOMS: atom_id res chain seq x y z
N MET A 1 -0.26 -13.60 6.92
CA MET A 1 -0.75 -14.50 5.84
C MET A 1 -1.11 -13.62 4.66
N THR A 2 -0.36 -13.75 3.57
CA THR A 2 -0.58 -13.01 2.33
C THR A 2 -1.99 -13.27 1.82
N THR A 3 -2.78 -12.22 1.68
CA THR A 3 -4.00 -12.22 0.89
C THR A 3 -3.59 -12.32 -0.57
N GLU A 4 -3.20 -13.53 -1.00
CA GLU A 4 -3.16 -13.83 -2.42
C GLU A 4 -4.58 -13.66 -2.94
N THR A 5 -4.79 -12.61 -3.73
CA THR A 5 -5.96 -12.48 -4.58
C THR A 5 -6.12 -13.82 -5.30
N PRO A 6 -7.26 -14.53 -5.19
CA PRO A 6 -7.40 -15.84 -5.81
C PRO A 6 -7.08 -15.70 -7.29
N THR A 7 -5.99 -16.35 -7.72
CA THR A 7 -5.53 -16.30 -9.11
C THR A 7 -6.63 -16.86 -10.00
N ASN A 8 -6.92 -16.16 -11.09
CA ASN A 8 -7.90 -16.62 -12.05
C ASN A 8 -7.38 -17.95 -12.63
N PRO A 9 -8.16 -19.05 -12.63
CA PRO A 9 -7.70 -20.34 -13.14
C PRO A 9 -7.18 -20.28 -14.58
N ILE A 10 -7.64 -19.32 -15.38
CA ILE A 10 -7.13 -19.09 -16.74
C ILE A 10 -5.69 -18.56 -16.73
N ASP A 11 -5.35 -17.68 -15.79
CA ASP A 11 -4.00 -17.12 -15.65
C ASP A 11 -3.02 -18.22 -15.21
N ASP A 12 -3.47 -19.13 -14.33
CA ASP A 12 -2.69 -20.31 -13.93
C ASP A 12 -2.46 -21.27 -15.10
N ILE A 13 -3.50 -21.53 -15.92
CA ILE A 13 -3.33 -22.32 -17.14
C ILE A 13 -2.35 -21.61 -18.09
N GLN A 14 -2.52 -20.31 -18.36
CA GLN A 14 -1.63 -19.53 -19.24
C GLN A 14 -0.16 -19.61 -18.82
N ARG A 15 0.11 -19.43 -17.52
CA ARG A 15 1.46 -19.51 -16.94
C ARG A 15 2.07 -20.89 -17.16
N LEU A 16 1.29 -21.95 -16.95
CA LEU A 16 1.75 -23.32 -17.14
C LEU A 16 1.93 -23.67 -18.63
N LEU A 17 1.09 -23.15 -19.54
CA LEU A 17 1.25 -23.37 -20.97
C LEU A 17 2.59 -22.86 -21.50
N LEU A 18 3.06 -21.69 -21.06
CA LEU A 18 4.39 -21.18 -21.44
C LEU A 18 5.52 -22.13 -21.03
N SER A 19 5.37 -22.79 -19.88
CA SER A 19 6.33 -23.76 -19.37
C SER A 19 6.31 -25.05 -20.20
N VAL A 20 5.13 -25.53 -20.59
CA VAL A 20 4.95 -26.69 -21.48
C VAL A 20 5.50 -26.41 -22.89
N ILE A 21 5.30 -25.20 -23.43
CA ILE A 21 5.91 -24.75 -24.70
C ILE A 21 7.44 -24.77 -24.59
N GLY A 22 7.99 -24.43 -23.41
CA GLY A 22 9.41 -24.54 -23.08
C GLY A 22 9.93 -25.98 -22.89
N GLY A 23 9.08 -27.00 -23.05
CA GLY A 23 9.45 -28.41 -22.97
C GLY A 23 9.27 -29.05 -21.59
N GLN A 24 8.56 -28.39 -20.66
CA GLN A 24 8.21 -29.00 -19.37
C GLN A 24 7.05 -30.01 -19.49
N ASP A 25 6.89 -30.85 -18.46
CA ASP A 25 5.86 -31.89 -18.39
C ASP A 25 4.44 -31.27 -18.35
N PRO A 26 3.52 -31.65 -19.25
CA PRO A 26 2.15 -31.15 -19.25
C PRO A 26 1.25 -31.69 -18.12
N ALA A 27 1.73 -32.59 -17.25
CA ALA A 27 0.90 -33.23 -16.23
C ALA A 27 0.12 -32.24 -15.34
N GLU A 28 0.78 -31.17 -14.90
CA GLU A 28 0.16 -30.15 -14.03
C GLU A 28 -0.94 -29.37 -14.75
N VAL A 29 -0.68 -28.91 -15.98
CA VAL A 29 -1.67 -28.15 -16.76
C VAL A 29 -2.84 -29.05 -17.19
N LYS A 30 -2.61 -30.34 -17.48
CA LYS A 30 -3.68 -31.32 -17.76
C LYS A 30 -4.63 -31.47 -16.59
N SER A 31 -4.09 -31.67 -15.37
CA SER A 31 -4.92 -31.79 -14.17
C SER A 31 -5.78 -30.54 -13.95
N LEU A 32 -5.24 -29.35 -14.24
CA LEU A 32 -5.97 -28.10 -14.10
C LEU A 32 -7.07 -27.96 -15.17
N VAL A 33 -6.78 -28.29 -16.42
CA VAL A 33 -7.74 -28.30 -17.53
C VAL A 33 -8.90 -29.27 -17.25
N GLU A 34 -8.63 -30.49 -16.81
CA GLU A 34 -9.67 -31.48 -16.45
C GLU A 34 -10.59 -30.98 -15.31
N SER A 35 -10.00 -30.35 -14.29
CA SER A 35 -10.75 -29.74 -13.20
C SER A 35 -11.66 -28.61 -13.71
N GLN A 36 -11.12 -27.72 -14.56
CA GLN A 36 -11.89 -26.60 -15.12
C GLN A 36 -13.00 -27.07 -16.08
N LEU A 37 -12.78 -28.14 -16.85
CA LEU A 37 -13.82 -28.77 -17.68
C LEU A 37 -15.01 -29.25 -16.86
N THR A 38 -14.74 -29.82 -15.68
CA THR A 38 -15.79 -30.25 -14.75
C THR A 38 -16.57 -29.05 -14.19
N ILE A 39 -15.87 -27.97 -13.83
CA ILE A 39 -16.47 -26.76 -13.29
C ILE A 39 -17.35 -26.08 -14.35
N VAL A 40 -16.82 -25.81 -15.54
CA VAL A 40 -17.58 -25.10 -16.60
C VAL A 40 -18.81 -25.89 -17.03
N ALA A 41 -18.73 -27.22 -17.12
CA ALA A 41 -19.87 -28.07 -17.44
C ALA A 41 -20.97 -27.95 -16.37
N ARG A 42 -20.60 -27.91 -15.09
CA ARG A 42 -21.54 -27.69 -13.99
C ARG A 42 -22.16 -26.29 -14.05
N GLU A 43 -21.37 -25.25 -14.28
CA GLU A 43 -21.88 -23.87 -14.33
C GLU A 43 -22.84 -23.64 -15.51
N LEU A 44 -22.57 -24.25 -16.67
CA LEU A 44 -23.46 -24.21 -17.84
C LEU A 44 -24.87 -24.76 -17.54
N ASP A 45 -25.00 -25.71 -16.62
CA ASP A 45 -26.28 -26.28 -16.18
C ASP A 45 -26.90 -25.47 -15.01
N GLN A 46 -26.08 -25.08 -14.03
CA GLN A 46 -26.57 -24.48 -12.79
C GLN A 46 -26.87 -22.98 -12.90
N VAL A 47 -26.16 -22.22 -13.74
CA VAL A 47 -26.39 -20.77 -13.90
C VAL A 47 -27.81 -20.47 -14.42
N PRO A 48 -28.30 -21.12 -15.50
CA PRO A 48 -29.68 -20.93 -15.97
C PRO A 48 -30.72 -21.39 -14.94
N GLU A 49 -30.42 -22.47 -14.22
CA GLU A 49 -31.33 -22.99 -13.19
C GLU A 49 -31.47 -22.01 -12.02
N ARG A 50 -30.36 -21.47 -11.51
CA ARG A 50 -30.36 -20.43 -10.48
C ARG A 50 -31.14 -19.19 -10.91
N ALA A 51 -31.05 -18.79 -12.17
CA ALA A 51 -31.84 -17.69 -12.71
C ALA A 51 -33.35 -17.99 -12.69
N ARG A 52 -33.76 -19.16 -13.20
CA ARG A 52 -35.17 -19.59 -13.22
C ARG A 52 -35.77 -19.71 -11.83
N GLN A 53 -35.00 -20.16 -10.85
CA GLN A 53 -35.43 -20.26 -9.45
C GLN A 53 -35.79 -18.90 -8.82
N ARG A 54 -35.36 -17.79 -9.41
CA ARG A 54 -35.72 -16.43 -8.98
C ARG A 54 -36.97 -15.87 -9.65
N GLY A 55 -37.57 -16.64 -10.55
CA GLY A 55 -38.81 -16.29 -11.23
C GLY A 55 -38.62 -15.74 -12.64
N ASP A 56 -39.74 -15.70 -13.35
CA ASP A 56 -39.78 -15.34 -14.78
C ASP A 56 -39.40 -13.88 -15.00
N ASP A 57 -39.83 -12.98 -14.12
CA ASP A 57 -39.52 -11.54 -14.21
C ASP A 57 -38.01 -11.29 -14.11
N PHE A 58 -37.31 -11.94 -13.17
CA PHE A 58 -35.85 -11.85 -13.05
C PHE A 58 -35.17 -12.43 -14.29
N THR A 59 -35.58 -13.63 -14.71
CA THR A 59 -35.02 -14.31 -15.89
C THR A 59 -35.15 -13.44 -17.14
N GLN A 60 -36.29 -12.75 -17.30
CA GLN A 60 -36.50 -11.82 -18.41
C GLN A 60 -35.56 -10.60 -18.32
N GLN A 61 -35.41 -10.01 -17.14
CA GLN A 61 -34.55 -8.85 -16.91
C GLN A 61 -33.07 -9.15 -17.20
N ILE A 62 -32.59 -10.33 -16.79
CA ILE A 62 -31.18 -10.70 -16.98
C ILE A 62 -30.90 -11.47 -18.26
N SER A 63 -31.90 -11.73 -19.10
CA SER A 63 -31.82 -12.60 -20.29
C SER A 63 -30.60 -12.30 -21.18
N SER A 64 -30.35 -11.03 -21.49
CA SER A 64 -29.20 -10.60 -22.29
C SER A 64 -27.84 -10.91 -21.63
N CYS A 65 -27.70 -10.63 -20.33
CA CYS A 65 -26.47 -10.88 -19.59
C CYS A 65 -26.24 -12.38 -19.36
N LEU A 66 -27.32 -13.12 -19.09
CA LEU A 66 -27.30 -14.57 -18.96
C LEU A 66 -26.88 -15.25 -20.27
N GLU A 67 -27.44 -14.83 -21.40
CA GLU A 67 -27.05 -15.34 -22.72
C GLU A 67 -25.57 -15.05 -23.02
N ALA A 68 -25.11 -13.83 -22.73
CA ALA A 68 -23.69 -13.46 -22.89
C ALA A 68 -22.76 -14.32 -22.04
N LEU A 69 -23.08 -14.53 -20.75
CA LEU A 69 -22.30 -15.39 -19.86
C LEU A 69 -22.27 -16.84 -20.35
N LEU A 70 -23.42 -17.41 -20.71
CA LEU A 70 -23.49 -18.79 -21.20
C LEU A 70 -22.71 -18.98 -22.49
N GLU A 71 -22.72 -17.97 -23.37
CA GLU A 71 -21.92 -18.00 -24.59
C GLU A 71 -20.41 -18.00 -24.28
N GLN A 72 -19.95 -17.16 -23.35
CA GLN A 72 -18.54 -17.17 -22.94
C GLN A 72 -18.14 -18.47 -22.23
N LEU A 73 -19.01 -19.03 -21.39
CA LEU A 73 -18.77 -20.34 -20.76
C LEU A 73 -18.68 -21.47 -21.78
N ARG A 74 -19.47 -21.45 -22.86
CA ARG A 74 -19.36 -22.43 -23.96
C ARG A 74 -18.06 -22.29 -24.72
N LYS A 75 -17.63 -21.06 -25.02
CA LYS A 75 -16.34 -20.79 -25.65
C LYS A 75 -15.18 -21.25 -24.76
N TYR A 76 -15.28 -21.00 -23.46
CA TYR A 76 -14.30 -21.46 -22.48
C TYR A 76 -14.23 -22.98 -22.40
N GLN A 77 -15.38 -23.66 -22.39
CA GLN A 77 -15.43 -25.12 -22.45
C GLN A 77 -14.80 -25.67 -23.73
N ALA A 78 -15.11 -25.08 -24.90
CA ALA A 78 -14.54 -25.51 -26.18
C ALA A 78 -13.02 -25.32 -26.21
N TRP A 79 -12.53 -24.17 -25.76
CA TRP A 79 -11.10 -23.89 -25.62
C TRP A 79 -10.38 -24.89 -24.71
N LEU A 80 -10.97 -25.23 -23.55
CA LEU A 80 -10.42 -26.26 -22.66
C LEU A 80 -10.37 -27.64 -23.30
N GLN A 81 -11.38 -28.01 -24.11
CA GLN A 81 -11.42 -29.29 -24.83
C GLN A 81 -10.33 -29.38 -25.90
N GLU A 82 -10.18 -28.33 -26.72
CA GLU A 82 -9.14 -28.25 -27.76
C GLU A 82 -7.73 -28.24 -27.14
N LEU A 83 -7.58 -27.56 -26.00
CA LEU A 83 -6.33 -27.57 -25.26
C LEU A 83 -6.01 -28.96 -24.67
N ASP A 84 -6.98 -29.66 -24.09
CA ASP A 84 -6.78 -31.03 -23.60
C ASP A 84 -6.33 -31.97 -24.73
N GLU A 85 -6.99 -31.92 -25.90
CA GLU A 85 -6.59 -32.68 -27.09
C GLU A 85 -5.15 -32.35 -27.50
N SER A 86 -4.80 -31.07 -27.59
CA SER A 86 -3.45 -30.62 -27.96
C SER A 86 -2.38 -31.10 -26.95
N LEU A 87 -2.70 -31.08 -25.65
CA LEU A 87 -1.82 -31.57 -24.59
C LEU A 87 -1.67 -33.10 -24.62
N GLN A 88 -2.69 -33.84 -25.05
CA GLN A 88 -2.63 -35.29 -25.22
C GLN A 88 -1.81 -35.71 -26.44
N GLU A 89 -1.92 -34.96 -27.54
CA GLU A 89 -1.18 -35.21 -28.78
C GLU A 89 0.24 -34.65 -28.76
N HIS A 90 0.60 -33.89 -27.71
CA HIS A 90 1.84 -33.12 -27.63
C HIS A 90 2.00 -32.14 -28.80
N ASP A 91 0.89 -31.58 -29.29
CA ASP A 91 0.87 -30.61 -30.37
C ASP A 91 1.27 -29.22 -29.85
N THR A 92 2.55 -28.89 -30.01
CA THR A 92 3.08 -27.57 -29.62
C THR A 92 2.42 -26.42 -30.40
N GLY A 93 1.95 -26.66 -31.62
CA GLY A 93 1.24 -25.67 -32.42
C GLY A 93 -0.13 -25.33 -31.82
N GLY A 94 -0.92 -26.37 -31.53
CA GLY A 94 -2.21 -26.23 -30.83
C GLY A 94 -2.08 -25.62 -29.43
N ILE A 95 -1.05 -25.99 -28.67
CA ILE A 95 -0.78 -25.40 -27.34
C ILE A 95 -0.47 -23.88 -27.45
N MET A 96 0.32 -23.48 -28.44
CA MET A 96 0.64 -22.06 -28.67
C MET A 96 -0.59 -21.26 -29.10
N GLN A 97 -1.42 -21.83 -29.99
CA GLN A 97 -2.66 -21.22 -30.41
C GLN A 97 -3.63 -21.04 -29.22
N ALA A 98 -3.76 -22.08 -28.38
CA ALA A 98 -4.59 -22.01 -27.17
C ALA A 98 -4.11 -20.90 -26.21
N TYR A 99 -2.78 -20.71 -26.07
CA TYR A 99 -2.22 -19.60 -25.30
C TYR A 99 -2.62 -18.24 -25.88
N GLU A 100 -2.48 -18.03 -27.20
CA GLU A 100 -2.87 -16.77 -27.85
C GLU A 100 -4.37 -16.47 -27.72
N GLU A 101 -5.23 -17.48 -27.92
CA GLU A 101 -6.69 -17.33 -27.82
C GLU A 101 -7.13 -16.95 -26.40
N SER A 102 -6.47 -17.50 -25.39
CA SER A 102 -6.77 -17.24 -23.98
C SER A 102 -6.66 -15.75 -23.60
N GLN A 103 -5.81 -14.97 -24.29
CA GLN A 103 -5.64 -13.53 -24.07
C GLN A 103 -6.91 -12.73 -24.37
N THR A 104 -7.75 -13.23 -25.27
CA THR A 104 -9.04 -12.60 -25.62
C THR A 104 -10.21 -13.22 -24.85
N LEU A 105 -10.12 -14.51 -24.57
CA LEU A 105 -11.16 -15.28 -23.89
C LEU A 105 -11.26 -14.92 -22.42
N ALA A 106 -10.14 -14.77 -21.71
CA ALA A 106 -10.15 -14.52 -20.27
C ALA A 106 -10.83 -13.19 -19.91
N PRO A 107 -10.48 -12.05 -20.53
CA PRO A 107 -11.15 -10.78 -20.22
C PRO A 107 -12.64 -10.80 -20.56
N ALA A 108 -13.02 -11.43 -21.68
CA ALA A 108 -14.42 -11.52 -22.10
C ALA A 108 -15.27 -12.39 -21.15
N LEU A 109 -14.71 -13.49 -20.63
CA LEU A 109 -15.39 -14.33 -19.64
C LEU A 109 -15.53 -13.59 -18.31
N VAL A 110 -14.47 -12.92 -17.84
CA VAL A 110 -14.49 -12.13 -16.59
C VAL A 110 -15.50 -10.99 -16.68
N GLU A 111 -15.55 -10.26 -17.79
CA GLU A 111 -16.54 -9.20 -18.03
C GLU A 111 -17.97 -9.74 -17.98
N ALA A 112 -18.25 -10.84 -18.71
CA ALA A 112 -19.58 -11.44 -18.74
C ALA A 112 -20.01 -12.01 -17.36
N GLN A 113 -19.06 -12.59 -16.61
CA GLN A 113 -19.29 -13.02 -15.22
C GLN A 113 -19.57 -11.82 -14.32
N GLY A 114 -18.80 -10.74 -14.43
CA GLY A 114 -18.99 -9.51 -13.67
C GLY A 114 -20.37 -8.89 -13.87
N GLU A 115 -20.80 -8.75 -15.12
CA GLU A 115 -22.14 -8.22 -15.44
C GLU A 115 -23.26 -9.13 -14.91
N TYR A 116 -23.15 -10.45 -15.11
CA TYR A 116 -24.13 -11.39 -14.55
C TYR A 116 -24.19 -11.30 -13.02
N VAL A 117 -23.04 -11.33 -12.34
CA VAL A 117 -22.95 -11.27 -10.87
C VAL A 117 -23.52 -9.96 -10.36
N LYS A 118 -23.26 -8.83 -11.02
CA LYS A 118 -23.82 -7.53 -10.66
C LYS A 118 -25.35 -7.52 -10.70
N PHE A 119 -25.96 -8.02 -11.78
CA PHE A 119 -27.42 -8.14 -11.86
C PHE A 119 -27.98 -9.16 -10.86
N PHE A 120 -27.27 -10.27 -10.64
CA PHE A 120 -27.69 -11.32 -9.73
C PHE A 120 -27.60 -10.86 -8.27
N ALA A 121 -26.51 -10.23 -7.86
CA ALA A 121 -26.34 -9.68 -6.52
C ALA A 121 -27.27 -8.47 -6.28
N GLY A 122 -27.48 -7.63 -7.30
CA GLY A 122 -28.37 -6.47 -7.24
C GLY A 122 -29.87 -6.79 -7.26
N HIS A 123 -30.26 -8.04 -7.48
CA HIS A 123 -31.68 -8.41 -7.50
C HIS A 123 -32.21 -8.75 -6.10
N GLY A 124 -33.18 -7.96 -5.66
CA GLY A 124 -33.91 -8.18 -4.42
C GLY A 124 -34.69 -6.93 -4.00
N PRO A 125 -35.18 -6.90 -2.75
CA PRO A 125 -35.98 -5.79 -2.24
C PRO A 125 -35.14 -4.56 -1.84
N HIS A 126 -33.82 -4.69 -1.79
CA HIS A 126 -32.89 -3.63 -1.38
C HIS A 126 -32.23 -2.97 -2.59
N GLN A 127 -31.71 -1.76 -2.41
CA GLN A 127 -31.03 -1.02 -3.48
C GLN A 127 -29.55 -1.44 -3.63
N SER A 128 -28.89 -1.77 -2.52
CA SER A 128 -27.50 -2.24 -2.50
C SER A 128 -27.42 -3.75 -2.81
N GLN A 129 -26.39 -4.12 -3.57
CA GLN A 129 -26.08 -5.53 -3.85
C GLN A 129 -25.74 -6.32 -2.58
N TRP A 130 -25.18 -5.65 -1.56
CA TRP A 130 -24.75 -6.24 -0.31
C TRP A 130 -25.95 -6.69 0.55
N SER A 131 -26.92 -5.81 0.74
CA SER A 131 -28.16 -6.14 1.46
C SER A 131 -28.96 -7.21 0.73
N ASN A 132 -29.01 -7.18 -0.60
CA ASN A 132 -29.68 -8.22 -1.38
C ASN A 132 -28.99 -9.59 -1.27
N ALA A 133 -27.66 -9.64 -1.29
CA ALA A 133 -26.91 -10.89 -1.09
C ALA A 133 -27.17 -11.51 0.29
N LEU A 134 -27.20 -10.69 1.33
CA LEU A 134 -27.53 -11.14 2.69
C LEU A 134 -29.00 -11.55 2.84
N GLU A 135 -29.95 -10.80 2.28
CA GLU A 135 -31.36 -11.20 2.29
C GLU A 135 -31.55 -12.57 1.61
N GLN A 136 -30.84 -12.82 0.51
CA GLN A 136 -30.82 -14.13 -0.15
C GLN A 136 -30.23 -15.24 0.74
N ALA A 137 -29.14 -14.97 1.47
CA ALA A 137 -28.59 -15.91 2.44
C ALA A 137 -29.60 -16.22 3.56
N ALA A 138 -30.31 -15.20 4.08
CA ALA A 138 -31.38 -15.38 5.05
C ALA A 138 -32.57 -16.19 4.47
N GLN A 139 -32.91 -16.02 3.19
CA GLN A 139 -33.91 -16.85 2.50
C GLN A 139 -33.45 -18.31 2.37
N ALA A 140 -32.18 -18.55 2.05
CA ALA A 140 -31.61 -19.89 1.98
C ALA A 140 -31.69 -20.61 3.34
N VAL A 141 -31.45 -19.91 4.46
CA VAL A 141 -31.67 -20.48 5.81
C VAL A 141 -33.13 -20.83 6.04
N ARG A 142 -34.07 -19.95 5.65
CA ARG A 142 -35.52 -20.21 5.75
C ARG A 142 -35.95 -21.43 4.94
N ARG A 143 -35.32 -21.67 3.80
CA ARG A 143 -35.55 -22.86 2.94
C ARG A 143 -34.77 -24.10 3.38
N SER A 144 -33.98 -24.02 4.46
CA SER A 144 -33.08 -25.09 4.92
C SER A 144 -31.99 -25.49 3.90
N GLU A 145 -31.67 -24.58 2.97
CA GLU A 145 -30.57 -24.73 2.00
C GLU A 145 -29.23 -24.27 2.59
N MET A 146 -29.29 -23.44 3.65
CA MET A 146 -28.14 -22.94 4.39
C MET A 146 -28.34 -23.16 5.89
N SER A 147 -27.27 -23.47 6.61
CA SER A 147 -27.30 -23.59 8.08
C SER A 147 -27.26 -22.22 8.75
N LYS A 148 -27.71 -22.11 10.01
CA LYS A 148 -27.54 -20.87 10.79
C LYS A 148 -26.07 -20.49 10.97
N GLN A 149 -25.18 -21.47 11.05
CA GLN A 149 -23.73 -21.24 11.07
C GLN A 149 -23.24 -20.63 9.74
N GLY A 150 -23.70 -21.14 8.60
CA GLY A 150 -23.35 -20.58 7.29
C GLY A 150 -23.82 -19.13 7.11
N TRP A 151 -24.97 -18.77 7.70
CA TRP A 151 -25.43 -17.38 7.81
C TRP A 151 -24.47 -16.52 8.63
N GLN A 152 -24.08 -16.96 9.83
CA GLN A 152 -23.14 -16.23 10.68
C GLN A 152 -21.79 -16.02 9.97
N GLU A 153 -21.30 -17.03 9.26
CA GLU A 153 -20.07 -16.95 8.47
C GLU A 153 -20.20 -15.92 7.32
N HIS A 154 -21.35 -15.87 6.63
CA HIS A 154 -21.62 -14.86 5.59
C HIS A 154 -21.67 -13.44 6.16
N VAL A 155 -22.38 -13.23 7.27
CA VAL A 155 -22.42 -11.91 7.92
C VAL A 155 -21.02 -11.50 8.40
N ALA A 156 -20.27 -12.43 9.01
CA ALA A 156 -18.91 -12.19 9.47
C ALA A 156 -17.94 -11.84 8.34
N HIS A 157 -18.13 -12.42 7.16
CA HIS A 157 -17.37 -12.06 5.96
C HIS A 157 -17.58 -10.59 5.59
N TYR A 158 -18.83 -10.12 5.50
CA TYR A 158 -19.13 -8.72 5.18
C TYR A 158 -18.70 -7.78 6.31
N GLN A 159 -18.83 -8.16 7.58
CA GLN A 159 -18.31 -7.35 8.70
C GLN A 159 -16.81 -7.06 8.53
N ARG A 160 -16.01 -8.07 8.17
CA ARG A 160 -14.58 -7.87 7.91
C ARG A 160 -14.34 -6.92 6.75
N GLN A 161 -15.09 -7.06 5.66
CA GLN A 161 -14.94 -6.18 4.50
C GLN A 161 -15.28 -4.72 4.83
N PHE A 162 -16.41 -4.46 5.51
CA PHE A 162 -16.81 -3.10 5.86
C PHE A 162 -15.92 -2.48 6.94
N ARG A 163 -15.35 -3.27 7.86
CA ARG A 163 -14.32 -2.79 8.80
C ARG A 163 -13.05 -2.37 8.06
N ALA A 164 -12.57 -3.20 7.13
CA ALA A 164 -11.42 -2.85 6.30
C ALA A 164 -11.70 -1.61 5.42
N ALA A 165 -12.89 -1.49 4.85
CA ALA A 165 -13.29 -0.31 4.07
C ALA A 165 -13.34 0.97 4.93
N ARG A 166 -13.82 0.88 6.17
CA ARG A 166 -13.79 1.98 7.15
C ARG A 166 -12.37 2.40 7.48
N GLU A 167 -11.51 1.44 7.84
CA GLU A 167 -10.10 1.71 8.15
C GLU A 167 -9.40 2.36 6.96
N HIS A 168 -9.61 1.82 5.76
CA HIS A 168 -9.10 2.41 4.53
C HIS A 168 -9.56 3.85 4.37
N ALA A 169 -10.87 4.12 4.46
CA ALA A 169 -11.42 5.47 4.34
C ALA A 169 -10.73 6.45 5.30
N GLN A 170 -10.48 6.07 6.55
CA GLN A 170 -9.79 6.92 7.54
C GLN A 170 -8.34 7.26 7.16
N THR A 171 -7.66 6.36 6.44
CA THR A 171 -6.27 6.58 5.99
C THR A 171 -6.16 7.38 4.70
N VAL A 172 -7.21 7.44 3.87
CA VAL A 172 -7.18 8.17 2.60
C VAL A 172 -7.06 9.67 2.88
N LYS A 173 -6.10 10.33 2.22
CA LYS A 173 -5.88 11.79 2.29
C LYS A 173 -6.78 12.52 1.28
N MET A 174 -8.08 12.24 1.32
CA MET A 174 -9.10 12.89 0.48
C MET A 174 -10.26 13.39 1.34
N PRO A 175 -10.81 14.60 1.05
CA PRO A 175 -12.00 15.09 1.73
C PRO A 175 -13.22 14.19 1.50
N GLY A 176 -14.08 14.05 2.51
CA GLY A 176 -15.21 13.13 2.49
C GLY A 176 -14.93 11.77 3.13
N ARG A 177 -13.69 11.56 3.58
CA ARG A 177 -13.26 10.36 4.31
C ARG A 177 -14.04 10.13 5.59
N ALA A 178 -14.39 11.19 6.32
CA ALA A 178 -15.14 11.07 7.57
C ALA A 178 -16.55 10.51 7.32
N ILE A 179 -17.23 11.06 6.31
CA ILE A 179 -18.57 10.61 5.88
C ILE A 179 -18.53 9.14 5.42
N LEU A 180 -17.52 8.75 4.65
CA LEU A 180 -17.33 7.36 4.23
C LEU A 180 -17.12 6.44 5.43
N ALA A 181 -16.21 6.82 6.34
CA ALA A 181 -15.92 6.04 7.53
C ALA A 181 -17.13 5.88 8.46
N GLU A 182 -17.94 6.94 8.63
CA GLU A 182 -19.17 6.92 9.42
C GLU A 182 -20.25 6.01 8.80
N ASN A 183 -20.43 6.08 7.48
CA ASN A 183 -21.36 5.20 6.78
C ASN A 183 -20.93 3.73 6.87
N TYR A 184 -19.64 3.43 6.70
CA TYR A 184 -19.14 2.07 6.90
C TYR A 184 -19.24 1.61 8.36
N ALA A 185 -19.07 2.50 9.34
CA ALA A 185 -19.33 2.18 10.74
C ALA A 185 -20.81 1.80 10.97
N THR A 186 -21.73 2.58 10.42
CA THR A 186 -23.18 2.30 10.47
C THR A 186 -23.53 0.97 9.81
N ALA A 187 -22.90 0.65 8.68
CA ALA A 187 -23.05 -0.64 8.01
C ALA A 187 -22.57 -1.81 8.89
N VAL A 188 -21.45 -1.66 9.59
CA VAL A 188 -20.93 -2.66 10.54
C VAL A 188 -21.89 -2.86 11.71
N GLU A 189 -22.45 -1.79 12.28
CA GLU A 189 -23.45 -1.90 13.36
C GLU A 189 -24.71 -2.66 12.90
N ALA A 190 -25.19 -2.38 11.69
CA ALA A 190 -26.30 -3.12 11.10
C ALA A 190 -25.97 -4.61 10.92
N LEU A 191 -24.74 -4.93 10.52
CA LEU A 191 -24.27 -6.31 10.39
C LEU A 191 -24.12 -7.01 11.75
N ASP A 192 -23.70 -6.31 12.81
CA ASP A 192 -23.63 -6.85 14.17
C ASP A 192 -25.04 -7.25 14.68
N ILE A 193 -26.06 -6.46 14.34
CA ILE A 193 -27.48 -6.79 14.62
C ILE A 193 -27.89 -8.03 13.81
N LEU A 194 -27.58 -8.09 12.50
CA LEU A 194 -27.89 -9.23 11.64
C LEU A 194 -27.22 -10.53 12.09
N ALA A 195 -25.98 -10.46 12.60
CA ALA A 195 -25.25 -11.62 13.11
C ALA A 195 -25.92 -12.23 14.35
N SER A 196 -26.56 -11.39 15.16
CA SER A 196 -27.20 -11.77 16.42
C SER A 196 -28.68 -12.16 16.26
N ALA A 197 -29.32 -11.74 15.16
CA ALA A 197 -30.73 -12.01 14.89
C ALA A 197 -30.96 -13.45 14.40
N ASP A 198 -32.18 -13.98 14.60
CA ASP A 198 -32.58 -15.26 14.02
C ASP A 198 -32.95 -15.08 12.54
N PRO A 199 -32.16 -15.60 11.57
CA PRO A 199 -32.42 -15.41 10.14
C PRO A 199 -33.73 -16.05 9.66
N THR A 200 -34.36 -16.90 10.49
CA THR A 200 -35.67 -17.49 10.18
C THR A 200 -36.84 -16.54 10.42
N GLN A 201 -36.61 -15.39 11.08
CA GLN A 201 -37.63 -14.41 11.43
C GLN A 201 -37.43 -13.11 10.62
N PRO A 202 -38.12 -12.91 9.48
CA PRO A 202 -37.91 -11.75 8.62
C PRO A 202 -38.08 -10.40 9.35
N ALA A 203 -39.08 -10.32 10.23
CA ALA A 203 -39.36 -9.10 11.00
C ALA A 203 -38.21 -8.72 11.97
N ALA A 204 -37.35 -9.67 12.36
CA ALA A 204 -36.19 -9.40 13.19
C ALA A 204 -35.00 -8.82 12.40
N LEU A 205 -35.02 -8.94 11.07
CA LEU A 205 -33.93 -8.49 10.18
C LEU A 205 -34.25 -7.17 9.48
N GLU A 206 -35.54 -6.82 9.35
CA GLU A 206 -36.02 -5.72 8.49
C GLU A 206 -35.32 -4.38 8.76
N GLU A 207 -35.25 -3.95 10.02
CA GLU A 207 -34.63 -2.67 10.36
C GLU A 207 -33.11 -2.69 10.14
N ALA A 208 -32.44 -3.81 10.43
CA ALA A 208 -31.01 -3.95 10.22
C ALA A 208 -30.67 -3.96 8.73
N PHE A 209 -31.47 -4.63 7.89
CA PHE A 209 -31.31 -4.56 6.44
C PHE A 209 -31.53 -3.15 5.89
N LYS A 210 -32.51 -2.42 6.41
CA LYS A 210 -32.76 -1.03 6.01
C LYS A 210 -31.59 -0.12 6.39
N GLY A 211 -31.04 -0.28 7.60
CA GLY A 211 -29.86 0.47 8.04
C GLY A 211 -28.61 0.16 7.22
N LEU A 212 -28.36 -1.12 6.94
CA LEU A 212 -27.27 -1.56 6.06
C LEU A 212 -27.44 -1.00 4.65
N ASP A 213 -28.63 -1.13 4.06
CA ASP A 213 -28.89 -0.67 2.70
C ASP A 213 -28.66 0.83 2.55
N GLN A 214 -29.21 1.63 3.48
CA GLN A 214 -29.07 3.08 3.43
C GLN A 214 -27.61 3.53 3.57
N SER A 215 -26.90 3.01 4.57
CA SER A 215 -25.50 3.40 4.84
C SER A 215 -24.57 3.03 3.70
N VAL A 216 -24.74 1.86 3.09
CA VAL A 216 -23.93 1.44 1.95
C VAL A 216 -24.20 2.30 0.72
N ILE A 217 -25.46 2.65 0.44
CA ILE A 217 -25.81 3.54 -0.67
C ILE A 217 -25.23 4.94 -0.47
N GLU A 218 -25.28 5.46 0.76
CA GLU A 218 -24.71 6.76 1.09
C GLU A 218 -23.18 6.76 0.93
N ALA A 219 -22.50 5.69 1.38
CA ALA A 219 -21.08 5.50 1.14
C ALA A 219 -20.75 5.45 -0.37
N GLU A 220 -21.45 4.62 -1.14
CA GLU A 220 -21.23 4.49 -2.59
C GLU A 220 -21.50 5.80 -3.35
N LYS A 221 -22.51 6.56 -2.94
CA LYS A 221 -22.79 7.90 -3.51
C LYS A 221 -21.66 8.88 -3.20
N MET A 222 -21.16 8.87 -1.96
CA MET A 222 -20.08 9.75 -1.55
C MET A 222 -18.78 9.40 -2.28
N ASP A 223 -18.44 8.12 -2.36
CA ASP A 223 -17.24 7.65 -3.07
C ASP A 223 -17.26 8.05 -4.55
N LYS A 224 -18.41 7.84 -5.20
CA LYS A 224 -18.62 8.29 -6.58
C LYS A 224 -18.50 9.81 -6.72
N LEU A 225 -19.06 10.57 -5.79
CA LEU A 225 -18.98 12.04 -5.80
C LEU A 225 -17.53 12.52 -5.64
N VAL A 226 -16.76 11.91 -4.74
CA VAL A 226 -15.33 12.20 -4.54
C VAL A 226 -14.54 11.88 -5.81
N ALA A 227 -14.77 10.70 -6.40
CA ALA A 227 -14.10 10.28 -7.63
C ALA A 227 -14.37 11.26 -8.79
N GLU A 228 -15.64 11.60 -9.03
CA GLU A 228 -16.04 12.56 -10.07
C GLU A 228 -15.47 13.97 -9.83
N ALA A 229 -15.44 14.41 -8.57
CA ALA A 229 -14.96 15.73 -8.20
C ALA A 229 -13.43 15.86 -8.24
N SER A 230 -12.68 14.76 -8.12
CA SER A 230 -11.21 14.79 -7.99
C SER A 230 -10.46 15.32 -9.22
N ALA A 231 -11.07 15.26 -10.41
CA ALA A 231 -10.34 15.42 -11.68
C ALA A 231 -10.02 16.87 -12.10
N SER A 232 -10.80 17.87 -11.67
CA SER A 232 -10.67 19.27 -12.13
C SER A 232 -11.34 20.23 -11.13
N PRO A 233 -11.00 21.54 -11.07
CA PRO A 233 -10.23 22.34 -12.03
C PRO A 233 -8.72 22.47 -11.76
N THR A 234 -8.24 22.02 -10.61
CA THR A 234 -6.84 22.21 -10.18
C THR A 234 -6.04 20.90 -10.31
N PRO A 235 -4.70 20.98 -10.29
CA PRO A 235 -3.84 19.79 -10.21
C PRO A 235 -3.85 19.08 -8.84
N ILE A 236 -4.53 19.61 -7.82
CA ILE A 236 -4.61 19.02 -6.47
C ILE A 236 -6.00 18.37 -6.28
N PRO A 237 -6.12 17.03 -6.28
CA PRO A 237 -7.40 16.34 -6.21
C PRO A 237 -8.24 16.69 -4.98
N ALA A 238 -7.62 16.79 -3.80
CA ALA A 238 -8.31 17.15 -2.56
C ALA A 238 -8.98 18.54 -2.66
N THR A 239 -8.30 19.51 -3.28
CA THR A 239 -8.87 20.85 -3.50
C THR A 239 -10.07 20.78 -4.44
N ASN A 240 -10.00 19.97 -5.50
CA ASN A 240 -11.11 19.81 -6.43
C ASN A 240 -12.38 19.24 -5.78
N VAL A 241 -12.20 18.27 -4.87
CA VAL A 241 -13.30 17.70 -4.09
C VAL A 241 -13.96 18.77 -3.22
N LEU A 242 -13.17 19.53 -2.44
CA LEU A 242 -13.69 20.64 -1.63
C LEU A 242 -14.46 21.64 -2.50
N LEU A 243 -13.85 22.13 -3.58
CA LEU A 243 -14.45 23.12 -4.48
C LEU A 243 -15.79 22.64 -5.03
N THR A 244 -15.84 21.40 -5.52
CA THR A 244 -17.04 20.84 -6.16
C THR A 244 -18.16 20.61 -5.16
N ILE A 245 -17.86 20.01 -4.00
CA ILE A 245 -18.88 19.69 -2.99
C ILE A 245 -19.45 20.98 -2.37
N VAL A 246 -18.60 21.95 -2.02
CA VAL A 246 -19.08 23.23 -1.48
C VAL A 246 -19.95 23.96 -2.51
N ARG A 247 -19.53 24.01 -3.78
CA ARG A 247 -20.35 24.64 -4.85
C ARG A 247 -21.71 23.95 -5.00
N LYS A 248 -21.75 22.63 -4.98
CA LYS A 248 -22.99 21.84 -5.05
C LYS A 248 -23.91 22.09 -3.84
N ALA A 249 -23.36 22.15 -2.64
CA ALA A 249 -24.13 22.48 -1.43
C ALA A 249 -24.68 23.91 -1.46
N MET A 250 -23.89 24.89 -1.93
CA MET A 250 -24.34 26.27 -2.10
C MET A 250 -25.43 26.41 -3.20
N ALA A 251 -25.42 25.53 -4.21
CA ALA A 251 -26.47 25.45 -5.22
C ALA A 251 -27.73 24.70 -4.75
N GLY A 252 -27.70 24.09 -3.56
CA GLY A 252 -28.79 23.26 -3.03
C GLY A 252 -28.89 21.87 -3.67
N GLU A 253 -27.85 21.41 -4.37
CA GLU A 253 -27.76 20.06 -4.93
C GLU A 253 -27.32 19.02 -3.88
N LEU A 254 -26.66 19.47 -2.80
CA LEU A 254 -26.22 18.66 -1.67
C LEU A 254 -26.60 19.33 -0.35
N GLU A 255 -26.66 18.53 0.71
CA GLU A 255 -26.90 19.04 2.06
C GLU A 255 -25.67 19.80 2.56
N MET A 256 -25.90 20.90 3.30
CA MET A 256 -24.81 21.75 3.79
C MET A 256 -23.89 21.01 4.77
N GLN A 257 -24.42 20.07 5.56
CA GLN A 257 -23.64 19.26 6.50
C GLN A 257 -22.56 18.43 5.79
N ILE A 258 -22.84 17.95 4.56
CA ILE A 258 -21.83 17.25 3.74
C ILE A 258 -20.69 18.19 3.39
N ALA A 259 -21.00 19.43 2.99
CA ALA A 259 -19.97 20.42 2.68
C ALA A 259 -19.16 20.86 3.90
N GLU A 260 -19.79 20.99 5.07
CA GLU A 260 -19.12 21.29 6.34
C GLU A 260 -18.15 20.17 6.73
N SER A 261 -18.59 18.91 6.70
CA SER A 261 -17.72 17.77 7.00
C SER A 261 -16.56 17.61 6.00
N VAL A 262 -16.82 17.83 4.71
CA VAL A 262 -15.77 17.82 3.67
C VAL A 262 -14.78 18.98 3.87
N PHE A 263 -15.24 20.14 4.33
CA PHE A 263 -14.38 21.27 4.66
C PHE A 263 -13.49 20.96 5.87
N ASP A 264 -14.03 20.34 6.91
CA ASP A 264 -13.27 19.93 8.09
C ASP A 264 -12.18 18.91 7.71
N ASP A 265 -12.53 17.87 6.94
CA ASP A 265 -11.55 16.90 6.41
C ASP A 265 -10.43 17.61 5.61
N TYR A 266 -10.78 18.58 4.78
CA TYR A 266 -9.80 19.32 3.99
C TYR A 266 -8.84 20.14 4.87
N CYS A 267 -9.34 20.77 5.93
CA CYS A 267 -8.53 21.49 6.89
C CYS A 267 -7.52 20.54 7.56
N GLU A 268 -7.98 19.40 8.08
CA GLU A 268 -7.10 18.40 8.70
C GLU A 268 -6.03 17.86 7.74
N ILE A 269 -6.40 17.60 6.48
CA ILE A 269 -5.47 17.15 5.44
C ILE A 269 -4.42 18.24 5.17
N SER A 270 -4.86 19.49 5.09
CA SER A 270 -3.98 20.64 4.82
C SER A 270 -3.00 20.87 5.98
N ASP A 271 -3.46 20.81 7.22
CA ASP A 271 -2.62 20.95 8.41
C ASP A 271 -1.57 19.84 8.48
N SER A 272 -1.97 18.59 8.29
CA SER A 272 -1.03 17.46 8.24
C SER A 272 0.01 17.60 7.13
N PHE A 273 -0.38 18.15 5.98
CA PHE A 273 0.56 18.44 4.88
C PHE A 273 1.56 19.54 5.27
N TRP A 274 1.10 20.63 5.88
CA TRP A 274 1.96 21.75 6.27
C TRP A 274 2.89 21.39 7.41
N GLU A 275 2.45 20.64 8.41
CA GLU A 275 3.32 20.08 9.45
C GLU A 275 4.44 19.22 8.84
N GLY A 276 4.10 18.36 7.88
CA GLY A 276 5.09 17.54 7.16
C GLY A 276 6.08 18.38 6.34
N PHE A 277 5.60 19.44 5.70
CA PHE A 277 6.46 20.38 4.98
C PHE A 277 7.41 21.12 5.93
N GLU A 278 6.91 21.64 7.06
CA GLU A 278 7.72 22.32 8.07
C GLU A 278 8.81 21.42 8.66
N GLN A 279 8.49 20.16 8.96
CA GLN A 279 9.48 19.19 9.41
C GLN A 279 10.54 18.89 8.35
N SER A 280 10.15 18.91 7.07
CA SER A 280 11.07 18.64 5.96
C SER A 280 12.08 19.76 5.76
N ILE A 281 11.67 21.04 5.89
CA ILE A 281 12.56 22.19 5.69
C ILE A 281 13.51 22.45 6.88
N GLN A 282 13.27 21.83 8.04
CA GLN A 282 14.20 21.89 9.19
C GLN A 282 15.47 21.07 8.95
N ARG A 283 15.48 20.19 7.95
CA ARG A 283 16.63 19.37 7.59
C ARG A 283 17.60 20.19 6.73
N PRO A 284 18.93 19.99 6.84
CA PRO A 284 19.89 20.61 5.93
C PRO A 284 19.57 20.23 4.47
N MET A 285 19.50 21.22 3.58
CA MET A 285 19.19 20.99 2.17
C MET A 285 20.31 21.51 1.27
N ASP A 286 20.87 20.63 0.44
CA ASP A 286 22.01 20.95 -0.43
C ASP A 286 21.62 21.65 -1.74
N SER A 287 20.32 21.63 -2.10
CA SER A 287 19.84 22.22 -3.35
C SER A 287 19.45 23.69 -3.16
N ALA A 288 20.21 24.59 -3.81
CA ALA A 288 19.88 26.02 -3.85
C ALA A 288 18.50 26.29 -4.49
N LEU A 289 18.08 25.49 -5.48
CA LEU A 289 16.75 25.59 -6.07
C LEU A 289 15.65 25.34 -5.05
N VAL A 290 15.85 24.36 -4.16
CA VAL A 290 14.89 24.06 -3.08
C VAL A 290 14.89 25.21 -2.06
N GLN A 291 16.07 25.71 -1.67
CA GLN A 291 16.20 26.83 -0.74
C GLN A 291 15.49 28.10 -1.24
N ASP A 292 15.57 28.39 -2.53
CA ASP A 292 14.92 29.55 -3.15
C ASP A 292 13.39 29.40 -3.27
N GLU A 293 12.87 28.17 -3.37
CA GLU A 293 11.43 27.91 -3.53
C GLU A 293 10.66 27.84 -2.20
N ILE A 294 11.34 27.52 -1.08
CA ILE A 294 10.70 27.45 0.26
C ILE A 294 9.89 28.71 0.60
N PRO A 295 10.44 29.95 0.50
CA PRO A 295 9.70 31.14 0.90
C PRO A 295 8.41 31.31 0.08
N ARG A 296 8.45 30.98 -1.21
CA ARG A 296 7.29 31.03 -2.10
C ARG A 296 6.24 29.99 -1.73
N THR A 297 6.67 28.81 -1.29
CA THR A 297 5.77 27.75 -0.81
C THR A 297 5.11 28.16 0.51
N ILE A 298 5.85 28.78 1.44
CA ILE A 298 5.31 29.33 2.70
C ILE A 298 4.28 30.43 2.43
N GLU A 299 4.53 31.34 1.49
CA GLU A 299 3.52 32.33 1.08
C GLU A 299 2.23 31.69 0.54
N CYS A 300 2.33 30.52 -0.08
CA CYS A 300 1.15 29.76 -0.52
C CYS A 300 0.42 29.13 0.67
N ALA A 301 1.13 28.66 1.69
CA ALA A 301 0.55 28.18 2.95
C ALA A 301 -0.26 29.28 3.63
N ASP A 302 0.35 30.46 3.83
CA ASP A 302 -0.31 31.61 4.45
C ASP A 302 -1.58 32.01 3.67
N ALA A 303 -1.48 32.08 2.33
CA ALA A 303 -2.62 32.39 1.48
C ALA A 303 -3.71 31.30 1.55
N GLN A 304 -3.34 30.03 1.71
CA GLN A 304 -4.29 28.94 1.90
C GLN A 304 -5.05 29.10 3.21
N TYR A 305 -4.33 29.37 4.32
CA TYR A 305 -4.94 29.56 5.64
C TYR A 305 -5.93 30.72 5.66
N VAL A 306 -5.58 31.85 5.04
CA VAL A 306 -6.49 32.99 4.90
C VAL A 306 -7.77 32.61 4.13
N ALA A 307 -7.64 31.85 3.05
CA ALA A 307 -8.78 31.41 2.26
C ALA A 307 -9.66 30.40 3.01
N LEU A 308 -9.05 29.50 3.79
CA LEU A 308 -9.78 28.55 4.64
C LEU A 308 -10.51 29.24 5.78
N GLU A 309 -9.90 30.23 6.44
CA GLU A 309 -10.55 31.03 7.49
C GLU A 309 -11.76 31.81 6.93
N ALA A 310 -11.59 32.44 5.76
CA ALA A 310 -12.68 33.12 5.07
C ALA A 310 -13.82 32.17 4.69
N LEU A 311 -13.48 30.96 4.24
CA LEU A 311 -14.48 29.93 3.92
C LEU A 311 -15.20 29.44 5.18
N SER A 312 -14.49 29.18 6.28
CA SER A 312 -15.06 28.78 7.57
C SER A 312 -16.05 29.81 8.11
N GLU A 313 -15.77 31.12 7.96
CA GLU A 313 -16.69 32.17 8.37
C GLU A 313 -17.92 32.28 7.46
N ALA A 314 -17.73 32.10 6.14
CA ALA A 314 -18.77 32.32 5.14
C ALA A 314 -19.76 31.14 5.02
N LEU A 315 -19.29 29.90 5.18
CA LEU A 315 -20.05 28.68 4.95
C LEU A 315 -21.31 28.58 5.86
N PRO A 316 -21.22 28.78 7.20
CA PRO A 316 -22.39 28.71 8.08
C PRO A 316 -23.41 29.83 7.81
N LYS A 317 -22.93 30.99 7.33
CA LYS A 317 -23.77 32.14 6.96
C LYS A 317 -24.44 31.98 5.60
N ARG A 318 -24.01 30.98 4.81
CA ARG A 318 -24.41 30.76 3.42
C ARG A 318 -24.22 32.01 2.56
N ASP A 319 -23.14 32.75 2.82
CA ASP A 319 -22.78 33.92 2.03
C ASP A 319 -22.18 33.46 0.70
N VAL A 320 -23.02 33.36 -0.32
CA VAL A 320 -22.66 32.88 -1.66
C VAL A 320 -21.49 33.68 -2.25
N GLN A 321 -21.42 34.98 -1.99
CA GLN A 321 -20.35 35.80 -2.55
C GLN A 321 -19.02 35.49 -1.84
N ALA A 322 -19.01 35.56 -0.51
CA ALA A 322 -17.80 35.31 0.27
C ALA A 322 -17.28 33.87 0.09
N VAL A 323 -18.17 32.87 0.03
CA VAL A 323 -17.79 31.49 -0.28
C VAL A 323 -17.11 31.40 -1.65
N ASN A 324 -17.69 31.99 -2.70
CA ASN A 324 -17.10 31.93 -4.03
C ASN A 324 -15.73 32.63 -4.10
N GLU A 325 -15.57 33.75 -3.40
CA GLU A 325 -14.28 34.46 -3.31
C GLU A 325 -13.22 33.59 -2.62
N ALA A 326 -13.54 32.94 -1.50
CA ALA A 326 -12.64 32.03 -0.80
C ALA A 326 -12.28 30.80 -1.65
N LEU A 327 -13.27 30.17 -2.32
CA LEU A 327 -13.01 29.04 -3.22
C LEU A 327 -12.13 29.45 -4.41
N GLN A 328 -12.31 30.64 -4.96
CA GLN A 328 -11.45 31.14 -6.04
C GLN A 328 -10.01 31.36 -5.56
N GLN A 329 -9.82 31.83 -4.32
CA GLN A 329 -8.48 31.95 -3.74
C GLN A 329 -7.82 30.58 -3.54
N LEU A 330 -8.55 29.58 -3.01
CA LEU A 330 -8.05 28.21 -2.88
C LEU A 330 -7.64 27.61 -4.24
N GLU A 331 -8.41 27.87 -5.29
CA GLU A 331 -8.10 27.44 -6.65
C GLU A 331 -6.78 28.06 -7.16
N GLN A 332 -6.55 29.35 -6.89
CA GLN A 332 -5.30 30.03 -7.24
C GLN A 332 -4.11 29.50 -6.44
N VAL A 333 -4.30 29.27 -5.14
CA VAL A 333 -3.26 28.71 -4.25
C VAL A 333 -2.87 27.31 -4.72
N ALA A 334 -3.84 26.45 -5.04
CA ALA A 334 -3.55 25.09 -5.53
C ALA A 334 -2.72 25.09 -6.82
N ASN A 335 -2.97 26.01 -7.75
CA ASN A 335 -2.15 26.16 -8.95
C ASN A 335 -0.72 26.61 -8.63
N ARG A 336 -0.54 27.60 -7.74
CA ARG A 336 0.79 28.06 -7.29
C ARG A 336 1.56 26.97 -6.55
N LEU A 337 0.88 26.16 -5.74
CA LEU A 337 1.48 25.01 -5.06
C LEU A 337 1.95 23.96 -6.06
N ASN A 338 1.20 23.71 -7.14
CA ASN A 338 1.67 22.82 -8.19
C ASN A 338 2.89 23.38 -8.94
N GLU A 339 2.95 24.68 -9.21
CA GLU A 339 4.16 25.31 -9.76
C GLU A 339 5.35 25.09 -8.82
N SER A 340 5.16 25.22 -7.50
CA SER A 340 6.20 24.96 -6.51
C SER A 340 6.60 23.48 -6.49
N ARG A 341 5.62 22.56 -6.58
CA ARG A 341 5.83 21.11 -6.69
C ARG A 341 6.68 20.75 -7.92
N GLU A 342 6.43 21.38 -9.06
CA GLU A 342 7.21 21.16 -10.28
C GLU A 342 8.68 21.59 -10.10
N VAL A 343 8.93 22.69 -9.39
CA VAL A 343 10.29 23.11 -9.02
C VAL A 343 10.96 22.09 -8.11
N TYR A 344 10.26 21.59 -7.07
CA TYR A 344 10.78 20.55 -6.20
C TYR A 344 11.04 19.23 -6.96
N ALA A 345 10.14 18.82 -7.85
CA ALA A 345 10.31 17.61 -8.66
C ALA A 345 11.52 17.73 -9.60
N THR A 346 11.69 18.91 -10.20
CA THR A 346 12.85 19.26 -11.01
C THR A 346 14.13 19.21 -10.16
N ALA A 347 14.12 19.77 -8.95
CA ALA A 347 15.24 19.71 -8.03
C ALA A 347 15.54 18.30 -7.50
N ALA A 348 14.56 17.40 -7.43
CA ALA A 348 14.75 15.99 -7.08
C ALA A 348 15.38 15.20 -8.24
N GLN A 349 14.94 15.41 -9.48
CA GLN A 349 15.62 14.88 -10.68
C GLN A 349 17.06 15.42 -10.75
N HIS A 350 17.18 16.69 -10.38
CA HIS A 350 18.32 17.46 -9.89
C HIS A 350 19.38 16.78 -9.01
N GLN A 351 19.04 15.79 -8.18
CA GLN A 351 19.94 15.34 -7.11
C GLN A 351 21.07 14.41 -7.59
N SER A 352 20.94 13.81 -8.77
CA SER A 352 22.03 13.07 -9.43
C SER A 352 23.03 13.98 -10.19
N HIS A 353 22.92 15.29 -10.03
CA HIS A 353 23.54 16.26 -10.92
C HIS A 353 24.90 16.74 -10.43
N THR A 354 25.78 17.02 -11.41
CA THR A 354 27.13 17.52 -11.11
C THR A 354 27.03 18.98 -10.67
N MET A 355 27.39 19.23 -9.41
CA MET A 355 27.48 20.59 -8.86
C MET A 355 28.59 21.36 -9.56
N CYS A 356 28.26 22.54 -10.08
CA CYS A 356 29.26 23.40 -10.69
C CYS A 356 30.22 23.93 -9.62
N PRO A 357 31.53 23.63 -9.68
CA PRO A 357 32.48 24.05 -8.65
C PRO A 357 32.66 25.57 -8.57
N ALA A 358 32.32 26.31 -9.63
CA ALA A 358 32.45 27.77 -9.66
C ALA A 358 31.25 28.54 -9.08
N CYS A 359 30.03 28.02 -9.20
CA CYS A 359 28.81 28.75 -8.83
C CYS A 359 27.82 27.95 -7.99
N GLY A 360 28.12 26.68 -7.68
CA GLY A 360 27.24 25.81 -6.89
C GLY A 360 25.96 25.37 -7.60
N ARG A 361 25.70 25.79 -8.84
CA ARG A 361 24.50 25.36 -9.57
C ARG A 361 24.61 23.88 -9.96
N ALA A 362 23.61 23.08 -9.62
CA ALA A 362 23.45 21.71 -10.11
C ALA A 362 23.22 21.71 -11.63
N ASN A 363 23.87 20.80 -12.36
CA ASN A 363 23.70 20.68 -13.82
C ASN A 363 23.56 19.21 -14.23
N PRO A 364 22.77 18.91 -15.28
CA PRO A 364 22.59 17.57 -15.80
C PRO A 364 23.90 16.80 -15.94
N PRO A 365 23.96 15.51 -15.58
CA PRO A 365 25.18 14.71 -15.74
C PRO A 365 25.66 14.69 -17.20
N GLU A 366 24.74 14.80 -18.17
CA GLU A 366 25.04 14.98 -19.59
C GLU A 366 25.70 16.32 -19.95
N ASN A 367 25.51 17.38 -19.16
CA ASN A 367 26.02 18.71 -19.47
C ASN A 367 27.53 18.80 -19.20
N ARG A 368 28.27 19.29 -20.21
CA ARG A 368 29.72 19.52 -20.11
C ARG A 368 30.08 20.90 -19.59
N VAL A 369 29.10 21.79 -19.53
CA VAL A 369 29.28 23.20 -19.17
C VAL A 369 28.10 23.62 -18.31
N CYS A 370 28.39 24.39 -17.28
CA CYS A 370 27.39 24.90 -16.36
C CYS A 370 26.44 25.85 -17.10
N GLU A 371 25.14 25.62 -16.96
CA GLU A 371 24.12 26.42 -17.63
C GLU A 371 24.04 27.87 -17.11
N ALA A 372 24.46 28.12 -15.86
CA ALA A 372 24.51 29.48 -15.32
C ALA A 372 25.76 30.25 -15.73
N CYS A 373 26.93 29.67 -15.48
CA CYS A 373 28.19 30.42 -15.53
C CYS A 373 29.09 30.02 -16.69
N GLY A 374 28.71 29.00 -17.47
CA GLY A 374 29.50 28.51 -18.60
C GLY A 374 30.79 27.79 -18.20
N GLN A 375 30.99 27.47 -16.92
CA GLN A 375 32.17 26.74 -16.44
C GLN A 375 32.10 25.27 -16.83
N THR A 376 33.21 24.68 -17.28
CA THR A 376 33.28 23.25 -17.60
C THR A 376 33.07 22.39 -16.35
N LEU A 377 32.18 21.41 -16.45
CA LEU A 377 31.85 20.48 -15.38
C LEU A 377 32.76 19.25 -15.46
N GLN A 378 33.25 18.76 -14.32
CA GLN A 378 34.10 17.57 -14.27
C GLN A 378 33.22 16.32 -14.42
N ARG A 379 33.50 15.49 -15.43
CA ARG A 379 32.84 14.18 -15.56
C ARG A 379 33.43 13.21 -14.55
N MET A 380 32.57 12.53 -13.80
CA MET A 380 32.83 11.14 -13.44
C MET A 380 32.45 10.30 -14.66
N GLU A 381 33.40 9.94 -15.53
CA GLU A 381 33.32 8.73 -16.35
C GLU A 381 34.56 8.58 -17.23
N GLU A 382 35.44 7.68 -16.81
CA GLU A 382 36.25 6.80 -17.67
C GLU A 382 36.81 5.67 -16.79
N GLY A 383 35.95 4.74 -16.38
CA GLY A 383 36.33 3.53 -15.66
C GLY A 383 35.19 3.04 -14.78
N LEU A 384 34.73 1.81 -15.03
CA LEU A 384 33.66 1.08 -14.33
C LEU A 384 32.24 1.39 -14.85
N GLY A 385 31.81 0.57 -15.81
CA GLY A 385 30.41 0.50 -16.23
C GLY A 385 29.58 -0.09 -15.10
N ILE A 386 28.68 0.73 -14.55
CA ILE A 386 27.64 0.27 -13.63
C ILE A 386 26.36 0.18 -14.46
N THR A 387 25.93 -1.04 -14.71
CA THR A 387 24.61 -1.34 -15.26
C THR A 387 23.55 -0.89 -14.26
N SER A 388 22.77 0.13 -14.61
CA SER A 388 21.53 0.48 -13.92
C SER A 388 20.56 -0.70 -13.98
N SER A 389 20.38 -1.40 -12.85
CA SER A 389 19.40 -2.48 -12.73
C SER A 389 18.12 -1.95 -12.09
N THR A 390 17.08 -1.82 -12.90
CA THR A 390 15.69 -1.67 -12.45
C THR A 390 15.17 -3.01 -11.92
N PHE A 391 14.87 -3.10 -10.62
CA PHE A 391 14.04 -4.18 -10.08
C PHE A 391 13.15 -3.65 -8.94
N SER A 392 11.85 -3.94 -9.03
CA SER A 392 10.77 -3.48 -8.15
C SER A 392 10.46 -4.46 -7.01
N MET A 393 10.01 -3.88 -5.89
CA MET A 393 8.96 -4.32 -4.93
C MET A 393 8.99 -5.75 -4.34
N MET A 394 9.10 -5.81 -3.00
CA MET A 394 8.23 -6.65 -2.17
C MET A 394 7.81 -5.91 -0.89
N THR A 395 6.52 -5.96 -0.60
CA THR A 395 5.79 -5.23 0.44
C THR A 395 5.73 -5.99 1.77
N GLY A 396 6.12 -5.30 2.85
CA GLY A 396 5.79 -5.54 4.26
C GLY A 396 5.42 -4.20 4.92
N PRO A 397 4.85 -4.17 6.15
CA PRO A 397 4.23 -2.96 6.70
C PRO A 397 5.22 -1.80 6.71
N ALA A 398 4.75 -0.65 6.20
CA ALA A 398 5.56 0.50 5.83
C ALA A 398 6.42 1.03 7.01
N LEU A 399 7.62 0.50 7.15
CA LEU A 399 8.77 1.28 7.59
C LEU A 399 9.32 1.95 6.34
N GLU A 400 9.10 3.24 6.23
CA GLU A 400 9.45 4.11 5.12
C GLU A 400 10.82 3.75 4.51
N GLU A 401 10.84 3.37 3.22
CA GLU A 401 12.02 3.06 2.40
C GLU A 401 13.00 4.25 2.21
N ASN A 402 12.84 5.35 2.95
CA ASN A 402 13.64 6.58 2.83
C ASN A 402 14.49 6.93 4.05
N GLN A 403 14.69 6.00 5.01
CA GLN A 403 15.64 6.23 6.10
C GLN A 403 17.09 6.08 5.60
N GLN A 404 17.63 7.17 5.03
CA GLN A 404 19.06 7.27 4.73
C GLN A 404 19.87 7.18 6.02
N MET A 405 20.86 6.29 6.04
CA MET A 405 21.78 6.14 7.17
C MET A 405 22.46 7.48 7.48
N VAL A 406 22.42 7.89 8.75
CA VAL A 406 23.22 9.01 9.24
C VAL A 406 24.67 8.53 9.38
N MET A 407 25.59 9.18 8.67
CA MET A 407 27.04 8.96 8.83
C MET A 407 27.43 9.28 10.28
N THR A 408 27.67 8.25 11.10
CA THR A 408 28.09 8.42 12.50
C THR A 408 29.57 8.80 12.58
N GLU A 409 29.99 9.41 13.68
CA GLU A 409 31.41 9.75 13.91
C GLU A 409 32.33 8.52 13.82
N ASN A 410 31.83 7.35 14.20
CA ASN A 410 32.60 6.10 14.17
C ASN A 410 32.78 5.56 12.75
N VAL A 411 31.73 5.62 11.92
CA VAL A 411 31.77 5.21 10.51
C VAL A 411 32.63 6.18 9.70
N ALA A 412 32.46 7.49 9.94
CA ALA A 412 33.30 8.52 9.33
C ALA A 412 34.79 8.30 9.64
N LYS A 413 35.13 8.00 10.91
CA LYS A 413 36.51 7.70 11.30
C LYS A 413 37.09 6.47 10.59
N LEU A 414 36.29 5.43 10.37
CA LEU A 414 36.70 4.23 9.64
C LEU A 414 36.94 4.53 8.15
N PHE A 415 36.04 5.29 7.52
CA PHE A 415 36.15 5.65 6.11
C PHE A 415 37.30 6.63 5.85
N ASP A 416 37.47 7.62 6.72
CA ASP A 416 38.63 8.51 6.71
C ASP A 416 39.93 7.72 6.83
N ALA A 417 39.96 6.64 7.62
CA ALA A 417 41.14 5.78 7.73
C ALA A 417 41.41 5.01 6.43
N CYS A 418 40.38 4.57 5.70
CA CYS A 418 40.50 3.95 4.38
C CYS A 418 41.11 4.94 3.37
N ASP A 419 40.58 6.16 3.31
CA ASP A 419 41.13 7.21 2.45
C ASP A 419 42.57 7.56 2.82
N ASN A 420 42.85 7.67 4.11
CA ASN A 420 44.17 8.04 4.61
C ASN A 420 45.21 6.94 4.38
N VAL A 421 44.86 5.66 4.46
CA VAL A 421 45.81 4.56 4.17
C VAL A 421 46.07 4.46 2.67
N ALA A 422 45.05 4.62 1.82
CA ALA A 422 45.18 4.59 0.36
C ALA A 422 46.14 5.67 -0.16
N VAL A 423 46.10 6.87 0.42
CA VAL A 423 46.99 7.98 0.04
C VAL A 423 48.29 8.03 0.86
N GLY A 424 48.54 7.04 1.73
CA GLY A 424 49.76 6.90 2.53
C GLY A 424 49.94 7.96 3.63
N LYS A 425 48.85 8.56 4.12
CA LYS A 425 48.84 9.47 5.28
C LYS A 425 48.93 8.74 6.62
N ILE A 426 48.42 7.52 6.70
CA ILE A 426 48.61 6.61 7.84
C ILE A 426 49.31 5.34 7.38
N THR A 427 49.99 4.68 8.30
CA THR A 427 50.70 3.41 8.06
C THR A 427 49.74 2.22 8.02
N PRO A 428 50.11 1.10 7.38
CA PRO A 428 49.33 -0.13 7.42
C PRO A 428 49.08 -0.63 8.86
N GLU A 429 50.05 -0.44 9.76
CA GLU A 429 49.91 -0.79 11.16
C GLU A 429 48.87 0.09 11.88
N GLU A 430 48.88 1.40 11.65
CA GLU A 430 47.86 2.32 12.18
C GLU A 430 46.47 2.00 11.61
N PHE A 431 46.38 1.60 10.33
CA PHE A 431 45.12 1.16 9.74
C PHE A 431 44.60 -0.14 10.35
N ALA A 432 45.47 -1.12 10.59
CA ALA A 432 45.12 -2.36 11.28
C ALA A 432 44.57 -2.11 12.70
N GLU A 433 45.10 -1.13 13.42
CA GLU A 433 44.58 -0.70 14.72
C GLU A 433 43.16 -0.11 14.61
N VAL A 434 42.87 0.67 13.57
CA VAL A 434 41.52 1.20 13.32
C VAL A 434 40.53 0.08 13.00
N LEU A 435 40.93 -0.91 12.17
CA LEU A 435 40.07 -2.06 11.86
C LEU A 435 39.78 -2.90 13.12
N ALA A 436 40.79 -3.14 13.96
CA ALA A 436 40.61 -3.86 15.22
C ALA A 436 39.69 -3.09 16.19
N TRP A 437 39.80 -1.76 16.23
CA TRP A 437 38.90 -0.90 17.00
C TRP A 437 37.46 -0.99 16.48
N ALA A 438 37.26 -0.92 15.16
CA ALA A 438 35.93 -1.00 14.55
C ALA A 438 35.27 -2.36 14.79
N ALA A 439 36.01 -3.46 14.61
CA ALA A 439 35.53 -4.81 14.88
C ALA A 439 35.15 -5.01 16.37
N LYS A 440 35.94 -4.45 17.29
CA LYS A 440 35.62 -4.46 18.71
C LYS A 440 34.34 -3.68 19.01
N GLY A 441 34.17 -2.51 18.41
CA GLY A 441 32.97 -1.68 18.55
C GLY A 441 31.71 -2.36 18.00
N LEU A 442 31.80 -3.00 16.83
CA LEU A 442 30.71 -3.79 16.27
C LEU A 442 30.29 -4.92 17.22
N LYS A 443 31.25 -5.63 17.79
CA LYS A 443 30.97 -6.70 18.74
C LYS A 443 30.30 -6.20 20.01
N GLU A 444 30.81 -5.12 20.61
CA GLU A 444 30.21 -4.51 21.81
C GLU A 444 28.77 -4.05 21.53
N TYR A 445 28.53 -3.46 20.36
CA TYR A 445 27.20 -3.08 19.90
C TYR A 445 26.29 -4.30 19.65
N ALA A 446 26.80 -5.38 19.04
CA ALA A 446 26.06 -6.62 18.84
C ALA A 446 25.62 -7.25 20.17
N ASP A 447 26.52 -7.31 21.15
CA ASP A 447 26.23 -7.83 22.49
C ASP A 447 25.14 -6.98 23.20
N GLU A 448 25.15 -5.65 23.04
CA GLU A 448 24.12 -4.74 23.60
C GLU A 448 22.73 -4.98 23.00
N ILE A 449 22.64 -5.15 21.69
CA ILE A 449 21.37 -5.37 21.00
C ILE A 449 20.85 -6.80 21.21
N GLU A 450 21.73 -7.80 21.27
CA GLU A 450 21.35 -9.17 21.63
C GLU A 450 20.69 -9.22 23.01
N GLN A 451 21.20 -8.45 23.97
CA GLN A 451 20.58 -8.35 25.30
C GLN A 451 19.17 -7.76 25.22
N ILE A 452 18.93 -6.74 24.39
CA ILE A 452 17.59 -6.19 24.17
C ILE A 452 16.67 -7.24 23.54
N ALA A 453 17.15 -7.99 22.55
CA ALA A 453 16.36 -9.06 21.92
C ALA A 453 15.99 -10.17 22.91
N ILE A 454 16.89 -10.51 23.84
CA ILE A 454 16.63 -11.45 24.95
C ILE A 454 15.54 -10.89 25.86
N ASP A 455 15.68 -9.64 26.32
CA ASP A 455 14.75 -9.01 27.25
C ASP A 455 13.34 -8.90 26.65
N VAL A 456 13.24 -8.58 25.35
CA VAL A 456 11.96 -8.45 24.63
C VAL A 456 11.32 -9.81 24.32
N SER A 457 12.12 -10.88 24.32
CA SER A 457 11.64 -12.25 24.14
C SER A 457 11.29 -12.96 25.45
N ASP A 458 11.52 -12.32 26.61
CA ASP A 458 11.20 -12.91 27.90
C ASP A 458 9.69 -12.83 28.20
N GLU A 459 9.10 -14.00 28.43
CA GLU A 459 7.65 -14.15 28.69
C GLU A 459 7.35 -14.45 30.17
N SER A 460 8.36 -14.40 31.06
CA SER A 460 8.23 -14.81 32.46
C SER A 460 7.17 -14.01 33.22
N ASP A 461 7.07 -12.72 32.92
CA ASP A 461 6.25 -11.77 33.68
C ASP A 461 4.88 -11.53 33.02
N MET A 462 4.59 -12.26 31.93
CA MET A 462 3.33 -12.16 31.19
C MET A 462 2.26 -13.10 31.74
N SER A 463 1.01 -12.63 31.80
CA SER A 463 -0.15 -13.52 31.97
C SER A 463 -0.38 -14.38 30.73
N GLU A 464 -1.18 -15.45 30.87
CA GLU A 464 -1.40 -16.39 29.76
C GLU A 464 -2.12 -15.73 28.57
N GLU A 465 -3.04 -14.80 28.86
CA GLU A 465 -3.76 -14.03 27.85
C GLU A 465 -2.83 -13.08 27.06
N VAL A 466 -1.93 -12.37 27.75
CA VAL A 466 -0.96 -11.45 27.13
C VAL A 466 0.10 -12.25 26.36
N ARG A 467 0.57 -13.35 26.94
CA ARG A 467 1.55 -14.27 26.31
C ARG A 467 1.02 -14.84 24.99
N GLN A 468 -0.27 -15.17 24.91
CA GLN A 468 -0.85 -15.67 23.66
C GLN A 468 -0.84 -14.61 22.56
N VAL A 469 -1.25 -13.37 22.86
CA VAL A 469 -1.21 -12.25 21.91
C VAL A 469 0.23 -11.97 21.47
N TRP A 470 1.17 -11.93 22.42
CA TRP A 470 2.58 -11.71 22.14
C TRP A 470 3.17 -12.75 21.18
N ARG A 471 2.91 -14.04 21.44
CA ARG A 471 3.38 -15.15 20.59
C ARG A 471 2.77 -15.14 19.18
N GLU A 472 1.50 -14.78 19.06
CA GLU A 472 0.81 -14.80 17.77
C GLU A 472 1.12 -13.57 16.91
N GLN A 473 1.36 -12.41 17.52
CA GLN A 473 1.41 -11.13 16.80
C GLN A 473 2.80 -10.48 16.78
N HIS A 474 3.63 -10.66 17.81
CA HIS A 474 4.88 -9.89 17.98
C HIS A 474 6.13 -10.76 17.91
N LEU A 475 6.12 -11.97 18.47
CA LEU A 475 7.26 -12.88 18.48
C LEU A 475 7.74 -13.29 17.06
N PRO A 476 6.87 -13.57 16.06
CA PRO A 476 7.32 -13.88 14.71
C PRO A 476 8.06 -12.72 14.04
N TYR A 477 7.61 -11.48 14.30
CA TYR A 477 8.25 -10.27 13.80
C TYR A 477 9.62 -10.06 14.46
N LEU A 478 9.73 -10.28 15.77
CA LEU A 478 11.01 -10.18 16.49
C LEU A 478 12.05 -11.17 15.98
N HIS A 479 11.64 -12.40 15.62
CA HIS A 479 12.56 -13.36 15.00
C HIS A 479 13.07 -12.89 13.63
N GLU A 480 12.21 -12.27 12.81
CA GLU A 480 12.60 -11.70 11.52
C GLU A 480 13.56 -10.52 11.70
N VAL A 481 13.27 -9.62 12.65
CA VAL A 481 14.14 -8.49 12.98
C VAL A 481 15.49 -8.97 13.52
N SER A 482 15.50 -10.00 14.37
CA SER A 482 16.73 -10.59 14.91
C SER A 482 17.58 -11.23 13.80
N ALA A 483 16.95 -11.94 12.86
CA ALA A 483 17.66 -12.49 11.70
C ALA A 483 18.24 -11.38 10.81
N SER A 484 17.50 -10.27 10.61
CA SER A 484 18.02 -9.11 9.88
C SER A 484 19.18 -8.44 10.62
N PHE A 485 19.16 -8.41 11.95
CA PHE A 485 20.26 -7.89 12.76
C PHE A 485 21.53 -8.75 12.59
N GLU A 486 21.41 -10.06 12.75
CA GLU A 486 22.53 -11.01 12.56
C GLU A 486 23.13 -10.90 11.16
N GLN A 487 22.28 -10.76 10.14
CA GLN A 487 22.72 -10.53 8.77
C GLN A 487 23.50 -9.21 8.64
N GLY A 488 23.00 -8.12 9.23
CA GLY A 488 23.69 -6.82 9.22
C GLY A 488 25.06 -6.88 9.90
N VAL A 489 25.20 -7.62 11.02
CA VAL A 489 26.50 -7.84 11.69
C VAL A 489 27.45 -8.56 10.74
N ALA A 490 26.99 -9.65 10.11
CA ALA A 490 27.80 -10.43 9.19
C ALA A 490 28.27 -9.60 7.97
N GLU A 491 27.42 -8.73 7.42
CA GLU A 491 27.74 -7.82 6.32
C GLU A 491 28.83 -6.81 6.72
N VAL A 492 28.78 -6.25 7.93
CA VAL A 492 29.83 -5.36 8.44
C VAL A 492 31.13 -6.11 8.71
N GLU A 493 31.08 -7.31 9.27
CA GLU A 493 32.26 -8.16 9.48
C GLU A 493 32.94 -8.53 8.16
N GLU A 494 32.16 -8.87 7.14
CA GLU A 494 32.65 -9.13 5.79
C GLU A 494 33.30 -7.87 5.19
N GLY A 495 32.66 -6.71 5.33
CA GLY A 495 33.21 -5.42 4.90
C GLY A 495 34.55 -5.11 5.58
N LEU A 496 34.65 -5.31 6.90
CA LEU A 496 35.91 -5.16 7.65
C LEU A 496 36.97 -6.17 7.21
N SER A 497 36.57 -7.39 6.85
CA SER A 497 37.48 -8.40 6.30
C SER A 497 38.01 -8.00 4.92
N PHE A 498 37.19 -7.40 4.05
CA PHE A 498 37.66 -6.83 2.79
C PHE A 498 38.66 -5.71 3.03
N MET A 499 38.39 -4.78 3.96
CA MET A 499 39.36 -3.75 4.32
C MET A 499 40.67 -4.35 4.85
N ALA A 500 40.61 -5.43 5.63
CA ALA A 500 41.80 -6.10 6.14
C ALA A 500 42.64 -6.77 5.02
N ASN A 501 42.02 -7.20 3.92
CA ASN A 501 42.74 -7.77 2.77
C ASN A 501 43.69 -6.75 2.14
N TYR A 502 43.38 -5.45 2.21
CA TYR A 502 44.26 -4.37 1.76
C TYR A 502 45.66 -4.43 2.41
N LEU A 503 45.75 -4.88 3.67
CA LEU A 503 47.02 -4.99 4.41
C LEU A 503 47.95 -6.06 3.82
N ASN A 504 47.39 -7.07 3.16
CA ASN A 504 48.13 -8.17 2.54
C ASN A 504 48.36 -7.91 1.03
N GLU A 505 47.36 -7.32 0.37
CA GLU A 505 47.35 -6.98 -1.04
C GLU A 505 46.88 -5.52 -1.18
N PRO A 506 47.79 -4.54 -1.36
CA PRO A 506 47.45 -3.12 -1.45
C PRO A 506 46.75 -2.79 -2.78
N ASP A 507 45.48 -3.15 -2.88
CA ASP A 507 44.57 -2.86 -3.97
C ASP A 507 43.39 -2.04 -3.41
N ASP A 508 43.22 -0.83 -3.91
CA ASP A 508 42.17 0.11 -3.48
C ASP A 508 40.77 -0.50 -3.63
N GLN A 509 40.60 -1.50 -4.50
CA GLN A 509 39.35 -2.24 -4.64
C GLN A 509 38.92 -2.91 -3.32
N HIS A 510 39.85 -3.41 -2.51
CA HIS A 510 39.57 -4.00 -1.20
C HIS A 510 38.99 -2.98 -0.21
N LEU A 511 39.44 -1.72 -0.29
CA LEU A 511 38.92 -0.62 0.53
C LEU A 511 37.53 -0.18 0.05
N ILE A 512 37.34 -0.09 -1.27
CA ILE A 512 36.05 0.28 -1.87
C ILE A 512 34.97 -0.76 -1.54
N ASP A 513 35.26 -2.05 -1.77
CA ASP A 513 34.32 -3.13 -1.46
C ASP A 513 34.08 -3.26 0.05
N GLY A 514 35.11 -3.02 0.86
CA GLY A 514 34.98 -2.98 2.31
C GLY A 514 34.09 -1.83 2.80
N VAL A 515 34.27 -0.61 2.30
CA VAL A 515 33.45 0.56 2.63
C VAL A 515 31.99 0.30 2.23
N ARG A 516 31.76 -0.27 1.04
CA ARG A 516 30.42 -0.65 0.60
C ARG A 516 29.78 -1.66 1.54
N GLY A 517 30.47 -2.75 1.88
CA GLY A 517 29.95 -3.79 2.77
C GLY A 517 29.63 -3.26 4.17
N VAL A 518 30.51 -2.42 4.74
CA VAL A 518 30.25 -1.77 6.03
C VAL A 518 29.05 -0.83 5.94
N TRP A 519 28.90 -0.05 4.86
CA TRP A 519 27.77 0.86 4.68
C TRP A 519 26.45 0.11 4.48
N GLU A 520 26.43 -0.96 3.71
CA GLU A 520 25.22 -1.77 3.51
C GLU A 520 24.81 -2.46 4.83
N GLY A 521 25.77 -3.11 5.50
CA GLY A 521 25.54 -3.79 6.77
C GLY A 521 25.09 -2.86 7.90
N MET A 522 25.71 -1.68 8.03
CA MET A 522 25.27 -0.68 9.02
C MET A 522 23.86 -0.15 8.74
N GLY A 523 23.43 -0.13 7.46
CA GLY A 523 22.07 0.24 7.10
C GLY A 523 21.07 -0.81 7.55
N THR A 524 21.42 -2.08 7.38
CA THR A 524 20.65 -3.22 7.87
C THR A 524 20.58 -3.22 9.41
N LEU A 525 21.70 -2.99 10.10
CA LEU A 525 21.76 -2.90 11.56
C LEU A 525 20.91 -1.77 12.13
N HIS A 526 20.97 -0.58 11.54
CA HIS A 526 20.20 0.58 12.03
C HIS A 526 18.69 0.34 11.94
N ARG A 527 18.22 -0.24 10.83
CA ARG A 527 16.80 -0.61 10.66
C ARG A 527 16.37 -1.67 11.67
N ALA A 528 17.20 -2.69 11.88
CA ALA A 528 16.91 -3.74 12.85
C ALA A 528 16.86 -3.17 14.29
N GLN A 529 17.79 -2.28 14.66
CA GLN A 529 17.79 -1.61 15.97
C GLN A 529 16.51 -0.80 16.20
N LEU A 530 16.11 0.06 15.26
CA LEU A 530 14.89 0.87 15.42
C LEU A 530 13.64 -0.01 15.57
N SER A 531 13.58 -1.12 14.84
CA SER A 531 12.51 -2.11 14.96
C SER A 531 12.51 -2.78 16.34
N LEU A 532 13.67 -3.18 16.86
CA LEU A 532 13.80 -3.77 18.21
C LEU A 532 13.42 -2.77 19.31
N GLU A 533 13.88 -1.52 19.22
CA GLU A 533 13.53 -0.47 20.18
C GLU A 533 12.03 -0.17 20.18
N THR A 534 11.41 -0.17 18.99
CA THR A 534 9.96 -0.01 18.86
C THR A 534 9.22 -1.17 19.49
N SER A 535 9.63 -2.41 19.21
CA SER A 535 9.02 -3.60 19.82
C SER A 535 9.23 -3.67 21.34
N ALA A 536 10.40 -3.24 21.84
CA ALA A 536 10.67 -3.13 23.27
C ALA A 536 9.72 -2.13 23.95
N LYS A 537 9.49 -0.98 23.31
CA LYS A 537 8.53 0.01 23.79
C LYS A 537 7.10 -0.53 23.77
N THR A 538 6.68 -1.20 22.69
CA THR A 538 5.37 -1.84 22.62
C THR A 538 5.18 -2.88 23.72
N LEU A 539 6.21 -3.68 24.02
CA LEU A 539 6.17 -4.62 25.13
C LEU A 539 5.99 -3.90 26.48
N ALA A 540 6.76 -2.84 26.72
CA ALA A 540 6.66 -2.05 27.94
C ALA A 540 5.25 -1.45 28.12
N ASP A 541 4.68 -0.89 27.05
CA ASP A 541 3.33 -0.31 27.05
C ASP A 541 2.26 -1.40 27.33
N LEU A 542 2.40 -2.59 26.73
CA LEU A 542 1.49 -3.72 26.97
C LEU A 542 1.57 -4.25 28.41
N LEU A 543 2.78 -4.32 28.98
CA LEU A 543 2.97 -4.74 30.36
C LEU A 543 2.42 -3.69 31.35
N GLU A 544 2.58 -2.40 31.05
CA GLU A 544 2.00 -1.31 31.86
C GLU A 544 0.46 -1.35 31.82
N GLU A 545 -0.15 -1.53 30.64
CA GLU A 545 -1.60 -1.67 30.52
C GLU A 545 -2.13 -2.92 31.24
N ALA A 546 -1.41 -4.05 31.14
CA ALA A 546 -1.74 -5.26 31.88
C ALA A 546 -1.61 -5.06 33.40
N ALA A 547 -0.67 -4.26 33.87
CA ALA A 547 -0.51 -3.90 35.28
C ALA A 547 -1.71 -3.08 35.78
N GLU A 548 -2.11 -2.06 35.03
CA GLU A 548 -3.27 -1.20 35.36
C GLU A 548 -4.58 -1.98 35.41
N GLN A 549 -4.70 -3.02 34.58
CA GLN A 549 -5.86 -3.91 34.54
C GLN A 549 -5.81 -5.03 35.59
N GLY A 550 -4.75 -5.10 36.41
CA GLY A 550 -4.57 -6.13 37.43
C GLY A 550 -4.37 -7.54 36.86
N LEU A 551 -3.85 -7.62 35.63
CA LEU A 551 -3.64 -8.86 34.88
C LEU A 551 -2.21 -9.40 35.01
N LEU A 552 -1.29 -8.68 35.66
CA LEU A 552 0.05 -9.18 35.99
C LEU A 552 0.00 -10.11 37.21
N THR A 553 0.83 -11.15 37.21
CA THR A 553 1.02 -12.03 38.37
C THR A 553 1.71 -11.27 39.51
N GLU A 554 1.14 -11.25 40.73
CA GLU A 554 1.70 -10.52 41.90
C GLU A 554 3.07 -11.03 42.42
N GLU A 555 3.77 -11.89 41.69
CA GLU A 555 5.13 -12.33 42.05
C GLU A 555 6.02 -12.40 40.79
N GLY A 556 6.74 -11.30 40.55
CA GLY A 556 7.79 -11.13 39.53
C GLY A 556 8.41 -9.76 39.68
#